data_AF-A0A6P7GL49-F1
#
_entry.id   AF-A0A6P7GL49-F1
#
_cell.length_a   1.000
_cell.length_b   1.000
_cell.length_c   1.000
_cell.angle_alpha   90.00
_cell.angle_beta   90.00
_cell.angle_gamma   90.00
#
_symmetry.space_group_name_H-M   'P 1'
#
loop_
_entity.id
_entity.type
_entity.pdbx_description
1 polymer ?
#
loop_
_entity_poly.entity_id
_entity_poly.type
_entity_poly.pdbx_seq_one_letter_code
_entity_poly.pdbx_strand_id
1 'polypeptide(L)'
;MKMSSLLNGFCPPWFRDRGVLDMTATENTIRFSVHTLDKATKAKVTLENYYSNLIAQHVERKQRLAKLEESLKDDSLSEEQKHEKRLQHAQKETEFLRLKRSRLGVEDFEPLKVIGRGAFGEVRLVQKKDTGHVYAMKILRKADMLEKEQ
;
A
#
# COMPACT_ATOMS: atom_id res chain seq x y z
N MET A 1 -36.47 -48.32 -33.27
CA MET A 1 -37.69 -47.96 -32.51
C MET A 1 -37.69 -46.44 -32.36
N LYS A 2 -38.62 -45.76 -33.06
CA LYS A 2 -39.71 -44.94 -32.49
C LYS A 2 -39.18 -43.71 -31.71
N MET A 3 -39.59 -42.48 -31.95
CA MET A 3 -40.71 -41.97 -32.73
C MET A 3 -40.62 -40.43 -32.77
N SER A 4 -41.13 -39.84 -33.87
CA SER A 4 -42.04 -38.67 -33.91
C SER A 4 -41.46 -37.30 -33.47
N SER A 5 -41.30 -36.31 -34.35
CA SER A 5 -42.27 -35.57 -35.18
C SER A 5 -42.26 -34.12 -34.68
N LEU A 6 -41.71 -33.19 -35.47
CA LEU A 6 -42.50 -32.23 -36.25
C LEU A 6 -43.57 -31.52 -35.42
N LEU A 7 -43.29 -30.26 -35.07
CA LEU A 7 -44.20 -29.15 -35.27
C LEU A 7 -43.34 -27.89 -35.45
N ASN A 8 -43.22 -27.46 -36.70
CA ASN A 8 -42.67 -26.17 -37.09
C ASN A 8 -43.59 -25.06 -36.55
N GLY A 9 -43.17 -24.41 -35.47
CA GLY A 9 -43.75 -23.16 -34.99
C GLY A 9 -42.99 -21.98 -35.60
N PHE A 10 -43.60 -21.33 -36.60
CA PHE A 10 -43.15 -20.05 -37.15
C PHE A 10 -43.09 -19.01 -36.01
N CYS A 11 -41.88 -18.72 -35.51
CA CYS A 11 -41.67 -17.65 -34.55
C CYS A 11 -41.34 -16.36 -35.34
N PRO A 12 -42.21 -15.32 -35.31
CA PRO A 12 -42.02 -14.11 -36.10
C PRO A 12 -40.76 -13.34 -35.65
N PRO A 13 -40.12 -12.58 -36.56
CA PRO A 13 -38.75 -12.07 -36.41
C PRO A 13 -38.54 -10.96 -35.36
N TRP A 14 -39.50 -10.74 -34.47
CA TRP A 14 -39.50 -9.65 -33.49
C TRP A 14 -39.35 -10.12 -32.04
N PHE A 15 -39.17 -11.43 -31.79
CA PHE A 15 -39.23 -11.99 -30.43
C PHE A 15 -37.98 -12.76 -29.98
N ARG A 16 -36.81 -12.34 -30.44
CA ARG A 16 -35.53 -12.85 -29.92
C ARG A 16 -34.44 -11.79 -29.98
N ASP A 17 -34.47 -10.88 -29.02
CA ASP A 17 -33.27 -10.39 -28.33
C ASP A 17 -33.71 -9.42 -27.22
N ARG A 18 -33.97 -9.96 -26.03
CA ARG A 18 -33.90 -9.16 -24.81
C ARG A 18 -32.41 -9.09 -24.47
N GLY A 19 -31.72 -8.18 -25.15
CA GLY A 19 -30.30 -7.93 -24.97
C GLY A 19 -30.00 -7.69 -23.49
N VAL A 20 -29.08 -8.48 -22.95
CA VAL A 20 -28.18 -8.00 -21.92
C VAL A 20 -27.59 -6.70 -22.47
N LEU A 21 -27.71 -5.62 -21.72
CA LEU A 21 -27.17 -4.31 -22.09
C LEU A 21 -25.64 -4.40 -22.12
N ASP A 22 -25.09 -4.90 -23.22
CA ASP A 22 -23.67 -4.81 -23.51
C ASP A 22 -23.43 -3.39 -24.04
N MET A 23 -23.01 -2.50 -23.14
CA MET A 23 -22.48 -1.19 -23.53
C MET A 23 -21.08 -1.39 -24.11
N THR A 24 -20.99 -1.94 -25.31
CA THR A 24 -19.82 -1.76 -26.17
C THR A 24 -19.83 -0.31 -26.64
N ALA A 25 -19.32 0.56 -25.77
CA ALA A 25 -18.99 1.92 -26.12
C ALA A 25 -18.12 1.88 -27.38
N THR A 26 -18.67 2.44 -28.47
CA THR A 26 -17.99 2.76 -29.71
C THR A 26 -16.52 3.09 -29.48
N GLU A 27 -15.61 2.21 -29.92
CA GLU A 27 -14.17 2.42 -29.93
C GLU A 27 -13.83 3.55 -30.91
N ASN A 28 -14.02 4.80 -30.48
CA ASN A 28 -13.08 5.84 -30.85
C ASN A 28 -11.81 5.54 -30.04
N THR A 29 -10.86 4.82 -30.63
CA THR A 29 -9.51 4.65 -30.05
C THR A 29 -8.81 6.01 -30.07
N ILE A 30 -9.11 6.83 -29.06
CA ILE A 30 -8.40 8.07 -28.78
C ILE A 30 -6.96 7.67 -28.48
N ARG A 31 -6.06 7.95 -29.42
CA ARG A 31 -4.63 7.70 -29.23
C ARG A 31 -4.09 8.69 -28.20
N PHE A 32 -3.89 8.23 -26.97
CA PHE A 32 -3.28 9.02 -25.91
C PHE A 32 -1.76 9.07 -26.09
N SER A 33 -1.15 10.20 -25.71
CA SER A 33 0.31 10.32 -25.68
C SER A 33 0.91 9.35 -24.65
N VAL A 34 2.15 8.89 -24.88
CA VAL A 34 2.89 8.04 -23.93
C VAL A 34 2.94 8.67 -22.54
N HIS A 35 3.21 9.97 -22.47
CA HIS A 35 3.22 10.72 -21.20
C HIS A 35 1.86 10.69 -20.47
N THR A 36 0.75 10.74 -21.20
CA THR A 36 -0.59 10.62 -20.62
C THR A 36 -0.83 9.21 -20.07
N LEU A 37 -0.42 8.18 -20.82
CA LEU A 37 -0.51 6.78 -20.40
C LEU A 37 0.37 6.49 -19.17
N ASP A 38 1.58 7.03 -19.12
CA ASP A 38 2.48 6.89 -17.96
C ASP A 38 1.87 7.51 -16.71
N LYS A 39 1.24 8.70 -16.83
CA LYS A 39 0.54 9.34 -15.71
C LYS A 39 -0.64 8.52 -15.24
N ALA A 40 -1.46 8.00 -16.18
CA ALA A 40 -2.58 7.13 -15.86
C ALA A 40 -2.11 5.85 -15.14
N THR A 41 -1.03 5.24 -15.64
CA THR A 41 -0.44 4.03 -15.05
C THR A 41 0.11 4.30 -13.66
N LYS A 42 0.87 5.39 -13.47
CA LYS A 42 1.37 5.82 -12.16
C LYS A 42 0.24 6.08 -11.18
N ALA A 43 -0.82 6.76 -11.62
CA ALA A 43 -2.00 7.02 -10.79
C ALA A 43 -2.68 5.71 -10.37
N LYS A 44 -2.90 4.78 -11.32
CA LYS A 44 -3.46 3.45 -11.05
C LYS A 44 -2.64 2.70 -10.00
N VAL A 45 -1.33 2.54 -10.22
CA VAL A 45 -0.43 1.83 -9.29
C VAL A 45 -0.40 2.50 -7.92
N THR A 46 -0.45 3.83 -7.87
CA THR A 46 -0.49 4.58 -6.60
C THR A 46 -1.76 4.27 -5.82
N LEU A 47 -2.91 4.23 -6.50
CA LEU A 47 -4.20 3.92 -5.87
C LEU A 47 -4.27 2.47 -5.38
N GLU A 48 -3.82 1.52 -6.20
CA GLU A 48 -3.75 0.11 -5.83
C GLU A 48 -2.89 -0.08 -4.58
N ASN A 49 -1.66 0.46 -4.59
CA ASN A 49 -0.76 0.39 -3.45
C ASN A 49 -1.35 1.07 -2.19
N TYR A 50 -2.06 2.20 -2.36
CA TYR A 50 -2.69 2.89 -1.24
C TYR A 50 -3.72 2.00 -0.54
N TYR A 51 -4.65 1.42 -1.30
CA TYR A 51 -5.71 0.57 -0.72
C TYR A 51 -5.17 -0.75 -0.17
N SER A 52 -4.22 -1.39 -0.85
CA SER A 52 -3.56 -2.59 -0.32
C SER A 52 -2.88 -2.32 1.02
N ASN A 53 -2.14 -1.21 1.13
CA ASN A 53 -1.50 -0.81 2.38
C ASN A 53 -2.53 -0.45 3.47
N LEU A 54 -3.62 0.23 3.12
CA LEU A 54 -4.68 0.60 4.06
C LEU A 54 -5.36 -0.64 4.67
N ILE A 55 -5.68 -1.63 3.83
CA ILE A 55 -6.28 -2.89 4.28
C ILE A 55 -5.30 -3.64 5.18
N ALA A 56 -4.04 -3.79 4.76
CA ALA A 56 -3.01 -4.46 5.54
C ALA A 56 -2.85 -3.81 6.93
N GLN A 57 -2.74 -2.48 6.99
CA GLN A 57 -2.63 -1.74 8.25
C GLN A 57 -3.83 -1.97 9.17
N HIS A 58 -5.04 -2.02 8.62
CA HIS A 58 -6.26 -2.28 9.39
C HIS A 58 -6.29 -3.70 9.96
N VAL A 59 -5.93 -4.69 9.14
CA VAL A 59 -5.84 -6.10 9.55
C VAL A 59 -4.81 -6.27 10.65
N GLU A 60 -3.60 -5.73 10.47
CA GLU A 60 -2.53 -5.78 11.47
C GLU A 60 -2.97 -5.16 12.81
N ARG A 61 -3.67 -4.02 12.78
CA ARG A 61 -4.17 -3.35 13.98
C ARG A 61 -5.19 -4.22 14.74
N LYS A 62 -6.11 -4.86 14.02
CA LYS A 62 -7.06 -5.81 14.62
C LYS A 62 -6.35 -7.03 15.22
N GLN A 63 -5.34 -7.56 14.53
CA GLN A 63 -4.55 -8.70 15.02
C GLN A 63 -3.78 -8.35 16.30
N ARG A 64 -3.18 -7.15 16.39
CA ARG A 64 -2.49 -6.69 17.62
C ARG A 64 -3.46 -6.61 18.80
N LEU A 65 -4.66 -6.05 18.58
CA LEU A 65 -5.70 -5.99 19.60
C LEU A 65 -6.18 -7.39 20.04
N ALA A 66 -6.42 -8.30 19.08
CA ALA A 66 -6.85 -9.66 19.40
C ALA A 66 -5.81 -10.42 20.23
N LYS A 67 -4.51 -10.26 19.91
CA LYS A 67 -3.42 -10.84 20.72
C LYS A 67 -3.38 -10.29 22.13
N LEU A 68 -3.61 -8.99 22.31
CA LEU A 68 -3.72 -8.38 23.64
C LEU A 68 -4.88 -9.01 24.41
N GLU A 69 -6.09 -8.99 23.86
CA GLU A 69 -7.28 -9.50 24.55
C GLU A 69 -7.14 -10.99 24.91
N GLU A 70 -6.49 -11.79 24.06
CA GLU A 70 -6.16 -13.18 24.40
C GLU A 70 -5.23 -13.27 25.62
N SER A 71 -4.18 -12.45 25.68
CA SER A 71 -3.28 -12.39 26.85
C SER A 71 -3.94 -11.86 28.13
N LEU A 72 -5.10 -11.19 28.02
CA LEU A 72 -5.87 -10.67 29.16
C LEU A 72 -6.90 -11.67 29.70
N LYS A 73 -7.15 -12.78 28.99
CA LYS A 73 -8.00 -13.88 29.48
C LYS A 73 -7.33 -14.73 30.55
N ASP A 74 -6.04 -14.51 30.81
CA ASP A 74 -5.33 -15.18 31.89
C ASP A 74 -5.98 -14.81 33.25
N ASP A 75 -6.46 -15.84 33.95
CA ASP A 75 -7.13 -15.73 35.26
C ASP A 75 -6.18 -15.22 36.37
N SER A 76 -4.87 -15.17 36.11
CA SER A 76 -3.88 -14.65 37.07
C SER A 76 -3.86 -13.13 37.22
N LEU A 77 -4.59 -12.39 36.38
CA LEU A 77 -4.61 -10.92 36.38
C LEU A 77 -5.88 -10.36 37.03
N SER A 78 -5.74 -9.36 37.90
CA SER A 78 -6.91 -8.60 38.38
C SER A 78 -7.49 -7.71 37.27
N GLU A 79 -8.75 -7.30 37.44
CA GLU A 79 -9.43 -6.42 36.48
C GLU A 79 -8.74 -5.06 36.33
N GLU A 80 -8.16 -4.51 37.40
CA GLU A 80 -7.35 -3.29 37.35
C GLU A 80 -6.10 -3.47 36.48
N GLN A 81 -5.40 -4.60 36.62
CA GLN A 81 -4.21 -4.89 35.81
C GLN A 81 -4.56 -5.07 34.33
N LYS A 82 -5.69 -5.72 34.03
CA LYS A 82 -6.20 -5.84 32.66
C LYS A 82 -6.54 -4.46 32.09
N HIS A 83 -7.17 -3.59 32.87
CA HIS A 83 -7.48 -2.22 32.47
C HIS A 83 -6.22 -1.41 32.15
N GLU A 84 -5.20 -1.46 33.01
CA GLU A 84 -3.94 -0.77 32.78
C GLU A 84 -3.25 -1.25 31.50
N LYS A 85 -3.20 -2.58 31.27
CA LYS A 85 -2.63 -3.14 30.03
C LYS A 85 -3.36 -2.64 28.77
N ARG A 86 -4.69 -2.50 28.80
CA ARG A 86 -5.47 -1.93 27.69
C ARG A 86 -5.10 -0.46 27.42
N LEU A 87 -4.97 0.35 28.48
CA LEU A 87 -4.55 1.74 28.35
C LEU A 87 -3.14 1.85 27.74
N GLN A 88 -2.19 1.07 28.25
CA GLN A 88 -0.82 1.06 27.71
C GLN A 88 -0.78 0.63 26.24
N HIS A 89 -1.59 -0.37 25.86
CA HIS A 89 -1.69 -0.79 24.46
C HIS A 89 -2.28 0.33 23.57
N ALA A 90 -3.34 1.01 24.03
CA ALA A 90 -3.94 2.12 23.29
C ALA A 90 -2.95 3.30 23.08
N GLN A 91 -2.16 3.62 24.10
CA GLN A 91 -1.10 4.62 24.01
C GLN A 91 -0.02 4.21 23.01
N LYS A 92 0.50 2.97 23.10
CA LYS A 92 1.51 2.44 22.18
C LYS A 92 1.03 2.43 20.72
N GLU A 93 -0.22 2.03 20.47
CA GLU A 93 -0.78 2.04 19.11
C GLU A 93 -0.91 3.46 18.56
N THR A 94 -1.30 4.43 19.39
CA THR A 94 -1.39 5.84 19.00
C THR A 94 -0.02 6.40 18.62
N GLU A 95 1.01 6.14 19.43
CA GLU A 95 2.39 6.53 19.16
C GLU A 95 2.94 5.89 17.89
N PHE A 96 2.69 4.58 17.69
CA PHE A 96 3.09 3.87 16.49
C PHE A 96 2.47 4.48 15.21
N LEU A 97 1.16 4.77 15.24
CA LEU A 97 0.47 5.39 14.11
C LEU A 97 0.91 6.84 13.87
N ARG A 98 1.36 7.55 14.90
CA ARG A 98 1.96 8.89 14.76
C ARG A 98 3.32 8.80 14.09
N LEU A 99 4.17 7.85 14.52
CA LEU A 99 5.47 7.63 13.92
C LEU A 99 5.37 7.21 12.45
N LYS A 100 4.43 6.31 12.09
CA LYS A 100 4.17 5.92 10.69
C LYS A 100 3.75 7.09 9.79
N ARG A 101 3.14 8.14 10.34
CA ARG A 101 2.76 9.35 9.60
C ARG A 101 3.95 10.30 9.40
N SER A 102 4.96 10.24 10.27
CA SER A 102 6.16 11.06 10.15
C SER A 102 6.99 10.59 8.95
N ARG A 103 7.11 11.45 7.94
CA ARG A 103 8.03 11.23 6.82
C ARG A 103 9.33 11.94 7.16
N LEU A 104 10.40 11.19 7.41
CA LEU A 104 11.73 11.76 7.57
C LEU A 104 12.31 12.06 6.18
N GLY A 105 12.70 13.31 5.97
CA GLY A 105 13.36 13.78 4.76
C GLY A 105 14.86 13.95 4.97
N VAL A 106 15.58 14.34 3.92
CA VAL A 106 17.01 14.68 4.04
C VAL A 106 17.17 16.01 4.79
N GLU A 107 16.17 16.89 4.67
CA GLU A 107 16.07 18.19 5.33
C GLU A 107 16.04 18.12 6.87
N ASP A 108 15.68 16.98 7.45
CA ASP A 108 15.67 16.76 8.91
C ASP A 108 17.07 16.53 9.50
N PHE A 109 18.08 16.39 8.63
CA PHE A 109 19.44 16.08 9.01
C PHE A 109 20.40 17.20 8.59
N GLU A 110 21.31 17.54 9.49
CA GLU A 110 22.41 18.47 9.25
C GLU A 110 23.69 17.69 8.91
N PRO A 111 24.30 17.91 7.73
CA PRO A 111 25.53 17.23 7.37
C PRO A 111 26.73 17.83 8.10
N LEU A 112 27.46 16.99 8.83
CA LEU A 112 28.64 17.40 9.60
C LEU A 112 29.93 17.16 8.83
N LYS A 113 30.20 15.91 8.46
CA LYS A 113 31.50 15.53 7.86
C LYS A 113 31.36 14.33 6.92
N VAL A 114 32.10 14.33 5.82
CA VAL A 114 32.22 13.13 4.97
C VAL A 114 33.13 12.12 5.66
N ILE A 115 32.65 10.90 5.88
CA ILE A 115 33.40 9.83 6.54
C ILE A 115 33.92 8.77 5.56
N GLY A 116 33.35 8.69 4.34
CA GLY A 116 33.86 7.76 3.33
C GLY A 116 33.29 8.05 1.94
N ARG A 117 34.09 7.73 0.91
CA ARG A 117 33.68 7.80 -0.51
C ARG A 117 33.95 6.44 -1.15
N GLY A 118 32.99 5.92 -1.91
CA GLY A 118 33.13 4.66 -2.64
C GLY A 118 32.48 4.72 -4.02
N ALA A 119 32.54 3.63 -4.76
CA ALA A 119 32.01 3.54 -6.13
C ALA A 119 30.49 3.80 -6.21
N PHE A 120 29.76 3.42 -5.16
CA PHE A 120 28.30 3.54 -5.08
C PHE A 120 27.81 4.85 -4.42
N GLY A 121 28.73 5.78 -4.14
CA GLY A 121 28.43 7.06 -3.50
C GLY A 121 29.19 7.28 -2.19
N GLU A 122 28.74 8.25 -1.40
CA GLU A 122 29.46 8.72 -0.22
C GLU A 122 28.68 8.51 1.09
N VAL A 123 29.41 8.43 2.19
CA VAL A 123 28.87 8.35 3.55
C VAL A 123 29.21 9.64 4.27
N ARG A 124 28.19 10.30 4.81
CA ARG A 124 28.32 11.51 5.63
C ARG A 124 27.87 11.24 7.06
N LEU A 125 28.63 11.72 8.02
CA LEU A 125 28.16 11.94 9.38
C LEU A 125 27.13 13.07 9.35
N VAL A 126 25.95 12.81 9.90
CA VAL A 126 24.83 13.76 9.96
C VAL A 126 24.30 13.83 11.37
N GLN A 127 23.72 14.96 11.76
CA GLN A 127 23.02 15.13 13.03
C GLN A 127 21.54 15.36 12.76
N LYS A 128 20.67 14.64 13.45
CA LYS A 128 19.23 14.86 13.35
C LYS A 128 18.85 16.13 14.11
N LYS A 129 18.18 17.08 13.46
CA LYS A 129 17.94 18.43 14.01
C LYS A 129 17.06 18.43 15.27
N ASP A 130 16.13 17.49 15.38
CA ASP A 130 15.15 17.45 16.47
C ASP A 130 15.71 16.90 17.78
N THR A 131 16.57 15.88 17.69
CA THR A 131 17.09 15.16 18.86
C THR A 131 18.59 15.39 19.08
N GLY A 132 19.30 15.94 18.11
CA GLY A 132 20.75 16.12 18.17
C GLY A 132 21.55 14.82 18.05
N HIS A 133 20.91 13.67 17.81
CA HIS A 133 21.63 12.41 17.65
C HIS A 133 22.42 12.36 16.33
N VAL A 134 23.61 11.80 16.41
CA VAL A 134 24.54 11.68 15.28
C VAL A 134 24.36 10.31 14.61
N TYR A 135 24.26 10.32 13.28
CA TYR A 135 24.06 9.15 12.42
C TYR A 135 25.03 9.17 11.23
N ALA A 136 25.19 8.03 10.56
CA ALA A 136 25.87 7.94 9.27
C ALA A 136 24.83 7.84 8.14
N MET A 137 24.77 8.84 7.26
CA MET A 137 23.92 8.86 6.09
C MET A 137 24.68 8.38 4.86
N LYS A 138 24.21 7.29 4.26
CA LYS A 138 24.70 6.79 2.96
C LYS A 138 23.95 7.49 1.84
N ILE A 139 24.67 8.25 1.02
CA ILE A 139 24.14 8.96 -0.15
C ILE A 139 24.48 8.12 -1.39
N LEU A 140 23.44 7.62 -2.05
CA LEU A 140 23.54 6.78 -3.24
C LEU A 140 23.14 7.58 -4.48
N ARG A 141 23.95 7.53 -5.54
CA ARG A 141 23.63 8.14 -6.83
C ARG A 141 22.91 7.13 -7.70
N LYS A 142 21.58 7.21 -7.76
CA LYS A 142 20.76 6.22 -8.47
C LYS A 142 21.03 6.16 -9.98
N ALA A 143 21.37 7.28 -10.62
CA ALA A 143 21.74 7.31 -12.04
C ALA A 143 23.00 6.44 -12.28
N ASP A 144 24.07 6.73 -11.54
CA ASP A 144 25.35 5.99 -11.62
C ASP A 144 25.21 4.49 -11.27
N MET A 145 24.19 4.12 -10.49
CA MET A 145 23.89 2.71 -10.19
C MET A 145 23.26 1.99 -11.38
N LEU A 146 22.30 2.62 -12.05
CA LEU A 146 21.59 2.01 -13.18
C LEU A 146 22.49 1.84 -14.41
N GLU A 147 23.44 2.76 -14.63
CA GLU A 147 24.41 2.66 -15.73
C GLU A 147 25.43 1.51 -15.55
N LYS A 148 25.58 0.98 -14.34
CA LYS A 148 26.60 -0.03 -14.01
C LYS A 148 26.07 -1.45 -13.89
N GLU A 149 24.79 -1.70 -14.21
CA GLU A 149 24.13 -3.04 -14.20
C GLU A 149 24.67 -4.03 -13.15
N GLN A 150 24.62 -3.63 -11.87
CA GLN A 150 25.00 -4.49 -10.75
C GLN A 150 23.95 -4.45 -9.65
#